data_AF-A0A653LEG9-F1
#
_entry.id   AF-A0A653LEG9-F1
#
_cell.length_a   1.000
_cell.length_b   1.000
_cell.length_c   1.000
_cell.angle_alpha   90.00
_cell.angle_beta   90.00
_cell.angle_gamma   90.00
#
_symmetry.space_group_name_H-M   'P 1'
#
loop_
_entity.id
_entity.type
_entity.pdbx_description
1 polymer ?
#
loop_
_entity_poly.entity_id
_entity_poly.type
_entity_poly.pdbx_seq_one_letter_code
_entity_poly.pdbx_strand_id
1 'polypeptide(L)'
;MGRTSFVINPERLKGLRVESGLTQEMLMSKAYKILGRSPEAAPKTLIGHYQRVEKNGHTSKALADALAQALETTVEVLQGKDTPESYHYIDKLVKQLKAQLELGNNQALNNEFSEWQSKYNSQCPDMDEDIYDFARDLGIQIELAQLIGQPDELIKLRDITGWSSEQILNPANVHGHWFIRKTVMDSISTSLEYGLTEIMWEVRDVIKKVGHFYTDDMHVNVKHAYPWIHIDLIHPRISDFHTTTFIFSRTLPKPDGLKWVSPSEADKWMLSELDRIAFDEANFVTLNDGFLYPSDITNLRLKIIEITDHAKSRIAYSEGWLTDQEDSVFDSFLASGRAHYWIVNKLTGGLAEGLRAHLHHLPEVSWKVDANNGRITLTCDSWKLSAEKRAKLGFYNLSYTISLVELMPDGSYRAAPWSKKGIEDAANNITRQLQGVWASEYFASDDEQITLHFQEITRLGETVVDLTNSSSLEEL
;
A
#
# COMPACT_ATOMS: atom_id res chain seq x y z
N MET A 1 16.69 -45.67 1.38
CA MET A 1 17.43 -44.39 1.50
C MET A 1 16.52 -43.39 2.20
N GLY A 2 16.94 -42.84 3.35
CA GLY A 2 16.13 -41.87 4.10
C GLY A 2 16.00 -40.56 3.33
N ARG A 3 14.80 -39.97 3.30
CA ARG A 3 14.58 -38.63 2.74
C ARG A 3 15.53 -37.64 3.41
N THR A 4 16.33 -36.93 2.63
CA THR A 4 17.13 -35.79 3.12
C THR A 4 16.20 -34.76 3.75
N SER A 5 16.31 -34.58 5.06
CA SER A 5 15.56 -33.57 5.78
C SER A 5 16.14 -32.20 5.45
N PHE A 6 15.28 -31.30 4.99
CA PHE A 6 15.59 -29.90 4.81
C PHE A 6 15.38 -29.17 6.13
N VAL A 7 16.35 -28.36 6.56
CA VAL A 7 16.32 -27.65 7.85
C VAL A 7 15.91 -26.20 7.61
N ILE A 8 14.94 -25.73 8.39
CA ILE A 8 14.51 -24.34 8.53
C ILE A 8 14.65 -23.93 10.00
N ASN A 9 14.75 -22.63 10.26
CA ASN A 9 14.82 -22.04 11.59
C ASN A 9 13.41 -22.06 12.26
N PRO A 10 13.22 -22.83 13.34
CA PRO A 10 11.98 -22.92 14.11
C PRO A 10 11.42 -21.57 14.58
N GLU A 11 12.29 -20.72 15.12
CA GLU A 11 11.91 -19.43 15.71
C GLU A 11 11.47 -18.46 14.62
N ARG A 12 12.18 -18.46 13.48
CA ARG A 12 11.82 -17.61 12.34
C ARG A 12 10.50 -18.04 11.71
N LEU A 13 10.27 -19.35 11.53
CA LEU A 13 8.97 -19.86 11.05
C LEU A 13 7.82 -19.44 11.97
N LYS A 14 8.02 -19.53 13.29
CA LYS A 14 7.02 -19.11 14.28
C LYS A 14 6.77 -17.60 14.24
N GLY A 15 7.84 -16.80 14.18
CA GLY A 15 7.77 -15.34 14.11
C GLY A 15 6.98 -14.88 12.90
N LEU A 16 7.38 -15.31 11.70
CA LEU A 16 6.71 -14.98 10.44
C LEU A 16 5.23 -15.38 10.45
N ARG A 17 4.90 -16.56 10.99
CA ARG A 17 3.49 -16.98 11.10
C ARG A 17 2.68 -16.02 11.97
N VAL A 18 3.22 -15.60 13.11
CA VAL A 18 2.53 -14.67 14.03
C VAL A 18 2.41 -13.28 13.40
N GLU A 19 3.47 -12.79 12.76
CA GLU A 19 3.50 -11.51 12.02
C GLU A 19 2.45 -11.51 10.89
N SER A 20 2.31 -12.60 10.14
CA SER A 20 1.27 -12.73 9.10
C SER A 20 -0.14 -12.97 9.64
N GLY A 21 -0.35 -12.96 10.97
CA GLY A 21 -1.67 -13.19 11.58
C GLY A 21 -2.24 -14.59 11.34
N LEU A 22 -1.42 -15.57 10.94
CA LEU A 22 -1.88 -16.91 10.57
C LEU A 22 -1.87 -17.87 11.77
N THR A 23 -2.92 -18.69 11.86
CA THR A 23 -2.89 -19.86 12.75
C THR A 23 -2.05 -20.97 12.14
N GLN A 24 -1.61 -21.92 12.97
CA GLN A 24 -0.87 -23.11 12.52
C GLN A 24 -1.64 -23.91 11.46
N GLU A 25 -2.97 -23.98 11.59
CA GLU A 25 -3.85 -24.64 10.64
C GLU A 25 -3.92 -23.89 9.31
N MET A 26 -4.19 -22.58 9.36
CA MET A 26 -4.34 -21.76 8.15
C MET A 26 -3.08 -21.78 7.28
N LEU A 27 -1.91 -21.63 7.91
CA LEU A 27 -0.65 -21.66 7.18
C LEU A 27 -0.40 -23.03 6.53
N MET A 28 -0.66 -24.12 7.25
CA MET A 28 -0.45 -25.46 6.70
C MET A 28 -1.45 -25.80 5.59
N SER A 29 -2.69 -25.36 5.71
CA SER A 29 -3.72 -25.48 4.67
C SER A 29 -3.33 -24.70 3.41
N LYS A 30 -2.82 -23.47 3.55
CA LYS A 30 -2.27 -22.68 2.43
C LYS A 30 -1.12 -23.43 1.74
N ALA A 31 -0.14 -23.93 2.51
CA ALA A 31 1.00 -24.65 1.97
C ALA A 31 0.59 -25.97 1.27
N TYR A 32 -0.41 -26.69 1.79
CA TYR A 32 -0.91 -27.92 1.16
C TYR A 32 -1.65 -27.64 -0.14
N LYS A 33 -2.45 -26.56 -0.19
CA LYS A 33 -3.11 -26.09 -1.41
C LYS A 33 -2.08 -25.76 -2.49
N ILE A 34 -0.99 -25.08 -2.14
CA ILE A 34 0.14 -24.80 -3.06
C ILE A 34 0.77 -26.09 -3.59
N LEU A 35 0.92 -27.11 -2.74
CA LEU A 35 1.46 -28.42 -3.13
C LEU A 35 0.48 -29.28 -3.97
N GLY A 36 -0.70 -28.77 -4.32
CA GLY A 36 -1.75 -29.54 -4.99
C GLY A 36 -2.29 -30.69 -4.14
N ARG A 37 -2.13 -30.62 -2.82
CA ARG A 37 -2.66 -31.60 -1.88
C ARG A 37 -3.99 -31.09 -1.34
N SER A 38 -4.99 -31.97 -1.34
CA SER A 38 -6.30 -31.65 -0.76
C SER A 38 -6.13 -31.28 0.73
N PRO A 39 -6.63 -30.11 1.17
CA PRO A 39 -6.68 -29.76 2.59
C PRO A 39 -7.71 -30.59 3.38
N GLU A 40 -8.41 -31.55 2.75
CA GLU A 40 -9.38 -32.46 3.40
C GLU A 40 -8.77 -33.39 4.48
N ALA A 41 -7.46 -33.34 4.71
CA ALA A 41 -6.88 -33.94 5.91
C ALA A 41 -7.50 -33.30 7.16
N ALA A 42 -7.96 -34.13 8.12
CA ALA A 42 -8.56 -33.64 9.34
C ALA A 42 -7.70 -32.53 9.99
N PRO A 43 -8.28 -31.39 10.44
CA PRO A 43 -7.55 -30.24 10.98
C PRO A 43 -6.46 -30.61 11.99
N LYS A 44 -6.73 -31.60 12.86
CA LYS A 44 -5.77 -32.14 13.83
C LYS A 44 -4.48 -32.70 13.21
N THR A 45 -4.58 -33.32 12.03
CA THR A 45 -3.44 -33.91 11.32
C THR A 45 -2.57 -32.82 10.67
N LEU A 46 -3.18 -31.78 10.10
CA LEU A 46 -2.47 -30.63 9.54
C LEU A 46 -1.73 -29.86 10.64
N ILE A 47 -2.43 -29.55 11.73
CA ILE A 47 -1.86 -28.89 12.91
C ILE A 47 -0.72 -29.71 13.50
N GLY A 48 -0.91 -31.02 13.72
CA GLY A 48 0.13 -31.88 14.29
C GLY A 48 1.35 -32.07 13.38
N HIS A 49 1.19 -31.96 12.06
CA HIS A 49 2.32 -31.93 11.13
C HIS A 49 3.06 -30.59 11.21
N TYR A 50 2.33 -29.48 11.16
CA TYR A 50 2.92 -28.14 11.28
C TYR A 50 3.67 -27.98 12.61
N GLN A 51 3.09 -28.39 13.73
CA GLN A 51 3.72 -28.31 15.06
C GLN A 51 5.06 -29.07 15.12
N ARG A 52 5.18 -30.20 14.42
CA ARG A 52 6.46 -30.93 14.35
C ARG A 52 7.50 -30.18 13.54
N VAL A 53 7.09 -29.52 12.45
CA VAL A 53 7.96 -28.68 11.63
C VAL A 53 8.38 -27.43 12.41
N GLU A 54 7.45 -26.72 13.03
CA GLU A 54 7.72 -25.52 13.85
C GLU A 54 8.57 -25.85 15.08
N LYS A 55 8.42 -27.03 15.69
CA LYS A 55 9.24 -27.43 16.84
C LYS A 55 10.65 -27.86 16.47
N ASN A 56 10.79 -28.65 15.40
CA ASN A 56 12.05 -29.34 15.11
C ASN A 56 12.82 -28.69 13.94
N GLY A 57 12.19 -27.85 13.13
CA GLY A 57 12.78 -27.22 11.95
C GLY A 57 13.03 -28.18 10.77
N HIS A 58 12.71 -29.47 10.91
CA HIS A 58 12.96 -30.47 9.87
C HIS A 58 11.73 -30.68 9.00
N THR A 59 11.89 -30.50 7.69
CA THR A 59 10.82 -30.65 6.71
C THR A 59 11.36 -31.19 5.37
N SER A 60 10.50 -31.37 4.37
CA SER A 60 10.94 -31.63 2.99
C SER A 60 11.15 -30.31 2.26
N LYS A 61 12.08 -30.24 1.29
CA LYS A 61 12.31 -29.03 0.47
C LYS A 61 11.01 -28.49 -0.14
N ALA A 62 10.21 -29.34 -0.77
CA ALA A 62 8.92 -28.92 -1.35
C ALA A 62 7.95 -28.30 -0.32
N LEU A 63 7.94 -28.80 0.91
CA LEU A 63 7.12 -28.21 1.98
C LEU A 63 7.74 -26.90 2.50
N ALA A 64 9.07 -26.77 2.55
CA ALA A 64 9.72 -25.50 2.85
C ALA A 64 9.42 -24.45 1.77
N ASP A 65 9.49 -24.81 0.49
CA ASP A 65 9.14 -23.95 -0.64
C ASP A 65 7.68 -23.47 -0.54
N ALA A 66 6.75 -24.40 -0.25
CA ALA A 66 5.33 -24.07 -0.09
C ALA A 66 5.03 -23.23 1.17
N LEU A 67 5.74 -23.46 2.27
CA LEU A 67 5.64 -22.62 3.48
C LEU A 67 6.18 -21.22 3.23
N ALA A 68 7.31 -21.09 2.52
CA ALA A 68 7.89 -19.81 2.16
C ALA A 68 6.93 -19.02 1.27
N GLN A 69 6.36 -19.67 0.26
CA GLN A 69 5.35 -19.05 -0.60
C GLN A 69 4.08 -18.66 0.17
N ALA A 70 3.61 -19.48 1.11
CA ALA A 70 2.41 -19.19 1.91
C ALA A 70 2.61 -18.04 2.92
N LEU A 71 3.86 -17.79 3.33
CA LEU A 71 4.27 -16.70 4.21
C LEU A 71 4.79 -15.48 3.45
N GLU A 72 4.71 -15.50 2.11
CA GLU A 72 5.28 -14.46 1.26
C GLU A 72 6.72 -14.15 1.69
N THR A 73 7.58 -15.17 1.61
CA THR A 73 9.00 -15.08 1.97
C THR A 73 9.82 -16.08 1.14
N THR A 74 11.12 -16.17 1.39
CA THR A 74 12.00 -17.16 0.75
C THR A 74 12.39 -18.26 1.71
N VAL A 75 12.88 -19.37 1.14
CA VAL A 75 13.39 -20.48 1.93
C VAL A 75 14.65 -20.08 2.69
N GLU A 76 15.48 -19.18 2.14
CA GLU A 76 16.64 -18.61 2.81
C GLU A 76 16.25 -17.85 4.09
N VAL A 77 15.19 -17.05 4.02
CA VAL A 77 14.60 -16.40 5.20
C VAL A 77 14.10 -17.44 6.19
N LEU A 78 13.38 -18.47 5.74
CA LEU A 78 12.99 -19.57 6.64
C LEU A 78 14.20 -20.29 7.25
N GLN A 79 15.37 -20.28 6.61
CA GLN A 79 16.63 -20.80 7.16
C GLN A 79 17.34 -19.83 8.11
N GLY A 80 16.80 -18.63 8.35
CA GLY A 80 17.42 -17.58 9.15
C GLY A 80 18.51 -16.78 8.42
N LYS A 81 18.52 -16.81 7.09
CA LYS A 81 19.41 -16.00 6.24
C LYS A 81 18.65 -14.77 5.74
N ASP A 82 18.14 -13.98 6.67
CA ASP A 82 17.41 -12.75 6.37
C ASP A 82 18.32 -11.70 5.72
N THR A 83 17.70 -10.83 4.92
CA THR A 83 18.33 -9.60 4.46
C THR A 83 18.62 -8.72 5.69
N PRO A 84 19.86 -8.22 5.89
CA PRO A 84 20.19 -7.41 7.05
C PRO A 84 19.29 -6.18 7.15
N GLU A 85 18.71 -5.88 8.31
CA GLU A 85 17.91 -4.65 8.46
C GLU A 85 18.78 -3.40 8.51
N SER A 86 18.32 -2.33 7.83
CA SER A 86 18.99 -1.03 7.73
C SER A 86 19.31 -0.43 9.11
N TYR A 87 18.33 -0.39 10.01
CA TYR A 87 18.48 0.19 11.35
C TYR A 87 19.54 -0.52 12.18
N HIS A 88 19.68 -1.85 12.05
CA HIS A 88 20.74 -2.60 12.72
C HIS A 88 22.14 -2.23 12.22
N TYR A 89 22.29 -1.84 10.96
CA TYR A 89 23.57 -1.38 10.41
C TYR A 89 23.90 0.02 10.92
N ILE A 90 22.94 0.94 10.84
CA ILE A 90 23.11 2.33 11.34
C ILE A 90 23.41 2.32 12.84
N ASP A 91 22.70 1.54 13.65
CA ASP A 91 22.98 1.42 15.09
C ASP A 91 24.41 0.96 15.39
N LYS A 92 24.93 0.01 14.60
CA LYS A 92 26.32 -0.46 14.75
C LYS A 92 27.30 0.64 14.37
N LEU A 93 27.00 1.39 13.31
CA LEU A 93 27.82 2.51 12.87
C LEU A 93 27.80 3.63 13.91
N VAL A 94 26.64 4.04 14.42
CA VAL A 94 26.51 5.02 15.50
C VAL A 94 27.32 4.61 16.73
N LYS A 95 27.17 3.37 17.20
CA LYS A 95 27.95 2.85 18.34
C LYS A 95 29.45 2.93 18.09
N GLN A 96 29.89 2.58 16.87
CA GLN A 96 31.30 2.68 16.49
C GLN A 96 31.79 4.13 16.48
N LEU A 97 31.05 5.03 15.86
CA LEU A 97 31.43 6.44 15.75
C LEU A 97 31.51 7.10 17.13
N LYS A 98 30.54 6.84 18.02
CA LYS A 98 30.58 7.32 19.42
C LYS A 98 31.85 6.83 20.13
N ALA A 99 32.16 5.54 20.04
CA ALA A 99 33.36 4.99 20.65
C ALA A 99 34.66 5.60 20.07
N GLN A 100 34.73 5.86 18.77
CA GLN A 100 35.89 6.49 18.14
C GLN A 100 36.05 7.97 18.54
N LEU A 101 34.94 8.71 18.65
CA LEU A 101 34.92 10.10 19.11
C LEU A 101 35.33 10.22 20.58
N GLU A 102 34.85 9.33 21.45
CA GLU A 102 35.24 9.27 22.87
C GLU A 102 36.74 9.00 23.04
N LEU A 103 37.33 8.14 22.20
CA LEU A 103 38.76 7.86 22.22
C LEU A 103 39.61 9.01 21.64
N GLY A 104 39.03 9.85 20.78
CA GLY A 104 39.65 11.08 20.25
C GLY A 104 40.80 10.89 19.26
N ASN A 105 41.21 9.65 18.95
CA ASN A 105 42.40 9.37 18.16
C ASN A 105 42.17 9.33 16.65
N ASN A 106 40.91 9.26 16.20
CA ASN A 106 40.58 9.21 14.78
C ASN A 106 40.45 10.62 14.19
N GLN A 107 41.55 11.15 13.64
CA GLN A 107 41.57 12.48 13.02
C GLN A 107 40.68 12.58 11.78
N ALA A 108 40.56 11.50 11.00
CA ALA A 108 39.70 11.48 9.81
C ALA A 108 38.22 11.66 10.21
N LEU A 109 37.78 10.94 11.24
CA LEU A 109 36.44 11.09 11.80
C LEU A 109 36.19 12.51 12.32
N ASN A 110 37.10 13.04 13.14
CA ASN A 110 36.94 14.36 13.76
C ASN A 110 36.81 15.47 12.71
N ASN A 111 37.62 15.41 11.64
CA ASN A 111 37.58 16.39 10.57
C ASN A 111 36.27 16.29 9.77
N GLU A 112 35.93 15.09 9.31
CA GLU A 112 34.73 14.88 8.47
C GLU A 112 33.44 15.20 9.24
N PHE A 113 33.36 14.81 10.52
CA PHE A 113 32.20 15.13 11.37
C PHE A 113 32.08 16.64 11.63
N SER A 114 33.19 17.33 11.89
CA SER A 114 33.18 18.79 12.08
C SER A 114 32.75 19.54 10.81
N GLU A 115 33.20 19.08 9.64
CA GLU A 115 32.79 19.63 8.34
C GLU A 115 31.30 19.37 8.07
N TRP A 116 30.82 18.16 8.37
CA TRP A 116 29.42 17.80 8.25
C TRP A 116 28.54 18.68 9.15
N GLN A 117 28.90 18.85 10.44
CA GLN A 117 28.18 19.73 11.36
C GLN A 117 28.14 21.18 10.86
N SER A 118 29.25 21.70 10.33
CA SER A 118 29.31 23.06 9.75
C SER A 118 28.32 23.24 8.59
N LYS A 119 28.10 22.18 7.80
CA LYS A 119 27.23 22.20 6.62
C LYS A 119 25.73 22.09 6.97
N TYR A 120 25.39 21.31 7.98
CA TYR A 120 24.00 20.95 8.30
C TYR A 120 23.46 21.56 9.60
N ASN A 121 24.26 22.33 10.34
CA ASN A 121 23.92 22.77 11.69
C ASN A 121 22.58 23.52 11.81
N SER A 122 21.73 23.03 12.71
CA SER A 122 20.53 23.70 13.20
C SER A 122 20.89 24.70 14.32
N GLN A 123 19.96 25.59 14.69
CA GLN A 123 20.18 26.59 15.75
C GLN A 123 20.28 25.97 17.17
N CYS A 124 20.04 24.66 17.31
CA CYS A 124 20.07 23.94 18.58
C CYS A 124 20.51 22.47 18.35
N PRO A 125 21.83 22.20 18.20
CA PRO A 125 22.32 20.87 17.87
C PRO A 125 22.20 19.90 19.04
N ASP A 126 21.57 18.75 18.80
CA ASP A 126 21.63 17.58 19.68
C ASP A 126 22.73 16.64 19.16
N MET A 127 23.75 16.41 19.97
CA MET A 127 24.91 15.60 19.58
C MET A 127 24.54 14.15 19.25
N ASP A 128 23.52 13.58 19.89
CA ASP A 128 23.12 12.20 19.61
C ASP A 128 22.36 12.10 18.29
N GLU A 129 21.55 13.10 17.94
CA GLU A 129 20.86 13.22 16.66
C GLU A 129 21.86 13.50 15.52
N ASP A 130 22.81 14.42 15.73
CA ASP A 130 23.87 14.74 14.78
C ASP A 130 24.70 13.50 14.41
N ILE A 131 25.11 12.70 15.41
CA ILE A 131 25.88 11.48 15.17
C ILE A 131 25.03 10.44 14.43
N TYR A 132 23.73 10.36 14.73
CA TYR A 132 22.83 9.44 14.04
C TYR A 132 22.68 9.81 12.56
N ASP A 133 22.41 11.08 12.26
CA ASP A 133 22.26 11.56 10.89
C ASP A 133 23.57 11.47 10.10
N PHE A 134 24.70 11.80 10.73
CA PHE A 134 26.02 11.60 10.13
C PHE A 134 26.31 10.12 9.85
N ALA A 135 25.98 9.21 10.77
CA ALA A 135 26.09 7.77 10.55
C ALA A 135 25.22 7.31 9.39
N ARG A 136 23.99 7.85 9.26
CA ARG A 136 23.11 7.55 8.13
C ARG A 136 23.74 7.98 6.81
N ASP A 137 24.27 9.20 6.73
CA ASP A 137 24.92 9.73 5.52
C ASP A 137 26.17 8.92 5.15
N LEU A 138 26.99 8.53 6.12
CA LEU A 138 28.13 7.62 5.90
C LEU A 138 27.66 6.24 5.42
N GLY A 139 26.61 5.70 6.03
CA GLY A 139 26.02 4.42 5.61
C GLY A 139 25.57 4.44 4.15
N ILE A 140 24.93 5.54 3.71
CA ILE A 140 24.54 5.76 2.31
C ILE A 140 25.78 5.78 1.39
N GLN A 141 26.84 6.49 1.78
CA GLN A 141 28.08 6.54 1.00
C GLN A 141 28.75 5.17 0.89
N ILE A 142 28.80 4.41 1.99
CA ILE A 142 29.33 3.04 1.98
C ILE A 142 28.49 2.15 1.05
N GLU A 143 27.17 2.22 1.14
CA GLU A 143 26.27 1.43 0.32
C GLU A 143 26.45 1.68 -1.18
N LEU A 144 26.62 2.94 -1.58
CA LEU A 144 26.86 3.33 -2.97
C LEU A 144 28.25 2.89 -3.45
N ALA A 145 29.28 3.07 -2.62
CA ALA A 145 30.65 2.67 -2.93
C ALA A 145 30.80 1.15 -3.06
N GLN A 146 30.05 0.37 -2.27
CA GLN A 146 29.99 -1.09 -2.34
C GLN A 146 29.45 -1.59 -3.68
N LEU A 147 28.49 -0.89 -4.28
CA LEU A 147 27.90 -1.27 -5.56
C LEU A 147 28.81 -0.95 -6.75
N ILE A 148 29.34 0.27 -6.80
CA ILE A 148 30.10 0.78 -7.95
C ILE A 148 31.54 0.24 -7.93
N GLY A 149 31.98 -0.34 -6.80
CA GLY A 149 33.32 -0.92 -6.66
C GLY A 149 34.38 0.16 -6.65
N GLN A 150 34.20 1.20 -5.82
CA GLN A 150 35.15 2.30 -5.64
C GLN A 150 36.09 2.00 -4.46
N PRO A 151 37.25 1.34 -4.67
CA PRO A 151 38.11 0.91 -3.58
C PRO A 151 38.69 2.07 -2.77
N ASP A 152 39.02 3.19 -3.43
CA ASP A 152 39.60 4.36 -2.77
C ASP A 152 38.59 5.03 -1.82
N GLU A 153 37.33 5.12 -2.25
CA GLU A 153 36.23 5.64 -1.42
C GLU A 153 35.97 4.73 -0.23
N LEU A 154 35.95 3.41 -0.43
CA LEU A 154 35.83 2.44 0.66
C LEU A 154 37.01 2.53 1.65
N ILE A 155 38.22 2.82 1.18
CA ILE A 155 39.38 3.05 2.06
C ILE A 155 39.17 4.33 2.88
N LYS A 156 38.74 5.43 2.26
CA LYS A 156 38.44 6.69 2.97
C LYS A 156 37.38 6.46 4.05
N LEU A 157 36.26 5.82 3.68
CA LEU A 157 35.14 5.53 4.58
C LEU A 157 35.55 4.57 5.71
N ARG A 158 36.45 3.61 5.44
CA ARG A 158 37.03 2.74 6.47
C ARG A 158 37.81 3.56 7.49
N ASP A 159 38.63 4.49 7.02
CA ASP A 159 39.47 5.31 7.89
C ASP A 159 38.63 6.27 8.74
N ILE A 160 37.55 6.83 8.18
CA ILE A 160 36.56 7.65 8.92
C ILE A 160 35.82 6.82 9.97
N THR A 161 35.31 5.64 9.62
CA THR A 161 34.50 4.82 10.53
C THR A 161 35.33 4.05 11.56
N GLY A 162 36.62 3.82 11.30
CA GLY A 162 37.48 2.95 12.10
C GLY A 162 37.11 1.47 11.99
N TRP A 163 36.32 1.09 10.99
CA TRP A 163 35.99 -0.30 10.72
C TRP A 163 37.13 -1.07 10.05
N SER A 164 37.12 -2.39 10.15
CA SER A 164 38.00 -3.25 9.38
C SER A 164 37.57 -3.35 7.91
N SER A 165 38.47 -3.79 7.04
CA SER A 165 38.14 -4.08 5.63
C SER A 165 37.02 -5.12 5.48
N GLU A 166 36.89 -6.05 6.43
CA GLU A 166 35.80 -7.02 6.43
C GLU A 166 34.48 -6.37 6.86
N GLN A 167 34.51 -5.51 7.89
CA GLN A 167 33.32 -4.83 8.40
C GLN A 167 32.72 -3.89 7.36
N ILE A 168 33.54 -3.12 6.64
CA ILE A 168 33.06 -2.17 5.64
C ILE A 168 32.52 -2.84 4.37
N LEU A 169 32.85 -4.11 4.13
CA LEU A 169 32.31 -4.90 3.01
C LEU A 169 31.01 -5.63 3.38
N ASN A 170 30.60 -5.59 4.66
CA ASN A 170 29.27 -6.09 5.01
C ASN A 170 28.20 -5.19 4.39
N PRO A 171 27.15 -5.75 3.76
CA PRO A 171 26.14 -4.96 3.09
C PRO A 171 25.53 -3.91 4.01
N ALA A 172 25.66 -2.63 3.62
CA ALA A 172 25.17 -1.51 4.40
C ALA A 172 23.64 -1.46 4.46
N ASN A 173 23.01 -1.71 3.31
CA ASN A 173 21.57 -1.92 3.19
C ASN A 173 20.71 -0.79 3.79
N VAL A 174 21.17 0.46 3.72
CA VAL A 174 20.50 1.64 4.27
C VAL A 174 19.19 1.89 3.53
N HIS A 175 19.26 2.00 2.21
CA HIS A 175 18.08 2.04 1.32
C HIS A 175 17.94 0.76 0.50
N GLY A 176 19.04 0.06 0.23
CA GLY A 176 19.07 -1.10 -0.63
C GLY A 176 19.20 -0.75 -2.11
N HIS A 177 19.79 -1.68 -2.85
CA HIS A 177 19.83 -1.62 -4.32
C HIS A 177 18.75 -2.52 -4.90
N TRP A 178 18.05 -2.05 -5.92
CA TRP A 178 16.92 -2.75 -6.51
C TRP A 178 17.08 -2.89 -8.00
N PHE A 179 17.03 -4.12 -8.49
CA PHE A 179 16.99 -4.36 -9.91
C PHE A 179 15.54 -4.25 -10.36
N ILE A 180 15.30 -3.49 -11.43
CA ILE A 180 14.01 -3.36 -12.05
C ILE A 180 14.11 -3.71 -13.53
N ARG A 181 13.17 -4.53 -13.99
CA ARG A 181 12.86 -4.74 -15.40
C ARG A 181 11.47 -4.17 -15.63
N LYS A 182 11.38 -3.24 -16.55
CA LYS A 182 10.14 -2.61 -16.97
C LYS A 182 9.87 -2.94 -18.43
N THR A 183 8.63 -3.30 -18.72
CA THR A 183 8.09 -3.40 -20.07
C THR A 183 6.98 -2.38 -20.18
N VAL A 184 7.06 -1.46 -21.13
CA VAL A 184 5.98 -0.49 -21.44
C VAL A 184 5.84 -0.44 -22.95
N MET A 185 4.64 -0.75 -23.46
CA MET A 185 4.36 -0.70 -24.89
C MET A 185 5.41 -1.46 -25.71
N ASP A 186 5.67 -2.69 -25.28
CA ASP A 186 6.59 -3.63 -25.91
C ASP A 186 8.08 -3.21 -25.87
N SER A 187 8.38 -2.03 -25.31
CA SER A 187 9.73 -1.59 -24.99
C SER A 187 10.16 -2.14 -23.63
N ILE A 188 11.31 -2.84 -23.61
CA ILE A 188 11.88 -3.42 -22.39
C ILE A 188 13.09 -2.60 -21.97
N SER A 189 13.10 -2.15 -20.72
CA SER A 189 14.26 -1.55 -20.06
C SER A 189 14.60 -2.29 -18.78
N THR A 190 15.88 -2.21 -18.39
CA THR A 190 16.36 -2.72 -17.11
C THR A 190 17.29 -1.69 -16.48
N SER A 191 17.12 -1.43 -15.20
CA SER A 191 17.99 -0.54 -14.43
C SER A 191 18.22 -1.08 -13.02
N LEU A 192 19.14 -0.44 -12.32
CA LEU A 192 19.41 -0.68 -10.91
C LEU A 192 19.16 0.64 -10.17
N GLU A 193 18.14 0.64 -9.33
CA GLU A 193 17.67 1.80 -8.60
C GLU A 193 18.15 1.75 -7.14
N TYR A 194 18.39 2.91 -6.57
CA TYR A 194 18.76 3.06 -5.17
C TYR A 194 17.53 3.38 -4.31
N GLY A 195 17.14 2.42 -3.48
CA GLY A 195 15.88 2.46 -2.72
C GLY A 195 14.63 2.19 -3.57
N LEU A 196 13.49 2.01 -2.89
CA LEU A 196 12.21 1.77 -3.56
C LEU A 196 11.51 3.05 -4.03
N THR A 197 11.82 4.22 -3.45
CA THR A 197 11.08 5.47 -3.74
C THR A 197 10.98 5.77 -5.23
N GLU A 198 12.07 5.62 -5.97
CA GLU A 198 12.09 5.85 -7.41
C GLU A 198 11.24 4.81 -8.17
N ILE A 199 11.33 3.54 -7.78
CA ILE A 199 10.51 2.46 -8.34
C ILE A 199 9.02 2.75 -8.12
N MET A 200 8.65 3.15 -6.90
CA MET A 200 7.27 3.48 -6.54
C MET A 200 6.74 4.66 -7.36
N TRP A 201 7.56 5.70 -7.54
CA TRP A 201 7.23 6.85 -8.37
C TRP A 201 7.05 6.45 -9.83
N GLU A 202 7.96 5.66 -10.38
CA GLU A 202 7.93 5.21 -11.77
C GLU A 202 6.72 4.32 -12.07
N VAL A 203 6.43 3.36 -11.18
CA VAL A 203 5.23 2.50 -11.27
C VAL A 203 3.97 3.38 -11.32
N ARG A 204 3.85 4.34 -10.41
CA ARG A 204 2.71 5.26 -10.34
C ARG A 204 2.57 6.10 -11.60
N ASP A 205 3.66 6.68 -12.09
CA ASP A 205 3.66 7.51 -13.30
C ASP A 205 3.22 6.71 -14.53
N VAL A 206 3.66 5.47 -14.65
CA VAL A 206 3.23 4.60 -15.76
C VAL A 206 1.77 4.18 -15.63
N ILE A 207 1.29 3.79 -14.45
CA ILE A 207 -0.14 3.46 -14.27
C ILE A 207 -1.02 4.64 -14.71
N LYS A 208 -0.65 5.86 -14.30
CA LYS A 208 -1.35 7.09 -14.72
C LYS A 208 -1.35 7.29 -16.23
N LYS A 209 -0.19 7.17 -16.87
CA LYS A 209 -0.06 7.35 -18.33
C LYS A 209 -0.88 6.31 -19.08
N VAL A 210 -0.81 5.05 -18.66
CA VAL A 210 -1.54 3.97 -19.34
C VAL A 210 -3.06 4.18 -19.19
N GLY A 211 -3.55 4.49 -17.97
CA GLY A 211 -4.98 4.78 -17.75
C GLY A 211 -5.46 6.10 -18.38
N HIS A 212 -4.59 7.07 -18.61
CA HIS A 212 -5.00 8.32 -19.25
C HIS A 212 -5.15 8.18 -20.77
N PHE A 213 -4.21 7.47 -21.42
CA PHE A 213 -4.09 7.48 -22.88
C PHE A 213 -4.70 6.25 -23.57
N TYR A 214 -4.91 5.12 -22.87
CA TYR A 214 -5.16 3.84 -23.53
C TYR A 214 -6.43 3.11 -23.08
N THR A 215 -6.93 3.33 -21.86
CA THR A 215 -8.18 2.69 -21.39
C THR A 215 -8.83 3.43 -20.23
N ASP A 216 -10.16 3.39 -20.16
CA ASP A 216 -10.93 3.94 -19.04
C ASP A 216 -11.09 2.93 -17.88
N ASP A 217 -11.06 1.63 -18.17
CA ASP A 217 -11.03 0.56 -17.16
C ASP A 217 -9.64 -0.11 -17.16
N MET A 218 -8.87 0.15 -16.10
CA MET A 218 -7.55 -0.45 -15.89
C MET A 218 -7.58 -1.53 -14.81
N HIS A 219 -6.92 -2.67 -15.07
CA HIS A 219 -6.63 -3.69 -14.06
C HIS A 219 -5.14 -3.67 -13.70
N VAL A 220 -4.84 -3.46 -12.42
CA VAL A 220 -3.48 -3.60 -11.86
C VAL A 220 -3.41 -4.88 -11.04
N ASN A 221 -2.46 -5.75 -11.36
CA ASN A 221 -2.19 -6.97 -10.61
C ASN A 221 -0.83 -6.84 -9.90
N VAL A 222 -0.85 -6.80 -8.57
CA VAL A 222 0.33 -6.75 -7.70
C VAL A 222 0.57 -8.14 -7.13
N LYS A 223 1.77 -8.68 -7.32
CA LYS A 223 2.16 -10.00 -6.85
C LYS A 223 3.54 -10.01 -6.22
N HIS A 224 3.61 -10.37 -4.95
CA HIS A 224 4.83 -10.56 -4.18
C HIS A 224 5.22 -12.04 -4.25
N ALA A 225 6.15 -12.36 -5.13
CA ALA A 225 6.71 -13.69 -5.31
C ALA A 225 8.20 -13.67 -4.94
N TYR A 226 8.50 -13.33 -3.67
CA TYR A 226 9.84 -13.00 -3.24
C TYR A 226 10.89 -14.04 -3.67
N PRO A 227 12.09 -13.58 -4.10
CA PRO A 227 12.58 -12.20 -4.01
C PRO A 227 12.00 -11.24 -5.08
N TRP A 228 11.20 -11.75 -6.02
CA TRP A 228 10.63 -10.98 -7.12
C TRP A 228 9.26 -10.39 -6.77
N ILE A 229 9.06 -9.14 -7.15
CA ILE A 229 7.78 -8.45 -7.08
C ILE A 229 7.37 -8.13 -8.50
N HIS A 230 6.11 -8.40 -8.81
CA HIS A 230 5.52 -8.23 -10.13
C HIS A 230 4.36 -7.26 -10.04
N ILE A 231 4.30 -6.33 -10.98
CA ILE A 231 3.16 -5.44 -11.19
C ILE A 231 2.81 -5.50 -12.66
N ASP A 232 1.62 -6.01 -12.97
CA ASP A 232 1.11 -6.09 -14.33
C ASP A 232 -0.05 -5.11 -14.50
N LEU A 233 -0.03 -4.36 -15.59
CA LEU A 233 -1.14 -3.51 -16.03
C LEU A 233 -1.80 -4.21 -17.21
N ILE A 234 -3.05 -4.59 -17.00
CA ILE A 234 -3.83 -5.44 -17.90
C ILE A 234 -5.09 -4.68 -18.29
N HIS A 235 -5.48 -4.77 -19.56
CA HIS A 235 -6.83 -4.39 -19.93
C HIS A 235 -7.80 -5.53 -19.56
N PRO A 236 -8.89 -5.28 -18.83
CA PRO A 236 -9.77 -6.35 -18.34
C PRO A 236 -10.41 -7.20 -19.45
N ARG A 237 -10.38 -6.74 -20.71
CA ARG A 237 -11.02 -7.40 -21.87
C ARG A 237 -10.22 -7.46 -23.17
N ILE A 238 -9.14 -6.68 -23.31
CA ILE A 238 -8.39 -6.61 -24.57
C ILE A 238 -7.10 -7.39 -24.36
N SER A 239 -7.05 -8.63 -24.89
CA SER A 239 -5.90 -9.52 -24.74
C SER A 239 -4.64 -8.97 -25.39
N ASP A 240 -4.81 -8.21 -26.47
CA ASP A 240 -3.72 -7.65 -27.28
C ASP A 240 -3.30 -6.26 -26.75
N PHE A 241 -3.77 -5.89 -25.55
CA PHE A 241 -3.37 -4.64 -24.91
C PHE A 241 -1.86 -4.69 -24.65
N HIS A 242 -1.19 -3.58 -24.97
CA HIS A 242 0.25 -3.45 -24.81
C HIS A 242 0.70 -3.93 -23.44
N THR A 243 1.62 -4.90 -23.43
CA THR A 243 2.09 -5.51 -22.18
C THR A 243 2.84 -4.45 -21.39
N THR A 244 2.29 -4.07 -20.24
CA THR A 244 2.98 -3.19 -19.30
C THR A 244 3.20 -3.94 -18.00
N THR A 245 4.47 -4.21 -17.69
CA THR A 245 4.86 -5.05 -16.55
C THR A 245 6.11 -4.47 -15.89
N PHE A 246 6.11 -4.44 -14.56
CA PHE A 246 7.28 -4.21 -13.74
C PHE A 246 7.64 -5.50 -13.02
N ILE A 247 8.92 -5.86 -13.06
CA ILE A 247 9.48 -6.96 -12.28
C ILE A 247 10.70 -6.41 -11.56
N PHE A 248 10.70 -6.45 -10.23
CA PHE A 248 11.84 -5.94 -9.47
C PHE A 248 12.15 -6.82 -8.27
N SER A 249 13.40 -6.76 -7.82
CA SER A 249 13.91 -7.53 -6.69
C SER A 249 14.98 -6.73 -5.98
N ARG A 250 15.06 -6.87 -4.65
CA ARG A 250 16.18 -6.34 -3.88
C ARG A 250 17.45 -7.09 -4.25
N THR A 251 18.57 -6.39 -4.21
CA THR A 251 19.88 -6.86 -4.65
C THR A 251 20.92 -6.46 -3.62
N LEU A 252 21.85 -7.37 -3.32
CA LEU A 252 23.01 -7.08 -2.48
C LEU A 252 24.29 -7.20 -3.32
N PRO A 253 25.15 -6.17 -3.35
CA PRO A 253 26.48 -6.32 -3.91
C PRO A 253 27.30 -7.25 -3.03
N LYS A 254 27.87 -8.29 -3.64
CA LYS A 254 28.89 -9.15 -3.02
C LYS A 254 30.12 -9.19 -3.91
N PRO A 255 31.30 -9.59 -3.38
CA PRO A 255 32.52 -9.70 -4.16
C PRO A 255 32.40 -10.61 -5.41
N ASP A 256 31.47 -11.57 -5.41
CA ASP A 256 31.20 -12.48 -6.52
C ASP A 256 30.03 -12.03 -7.42
N GLY A 257 29.53 -10.80 -7.24
CA GLY A 257 28.47 -10.17 -8.03
C GLY A 257 27.21 -9.82 -7.22
N LEU A 258 26.17 -9.37 -7.93
CA LEU A 258 24.88 -9.06 -7.32
C LEU A 258 24.14 -10.35 -6.92
N LYS A 259 23.59 -10.36 -5.70
CA LYS A 259 22.70 -11.42 -5.21
C LYS A 259 21.29 -10.89 -5.05
N TRP A 260 20.33 -11.56 -5.66
CA TRP A 260 18.91 -11.33 -5.42
C TRP A 260 18.56 -11.78 -4.01
N VAL A 261 17.90 -10.92 -3.24
CA VAL A 261 17.48 -11.21 -1.88
C VAL A 261 16.05 -10.76 -1.66
N SER A 262 15.42 -11.32 -0.63
CA SER A 262 14.10 -10.85 -0.21
C SER A 262 14.17 -9.39 0.30
N PRO A 263 13.09 -8.63 0.16
CA PRO A 263 12.96 -7.34 0.83
C PRO A 263 13.11 -7.50 2.36
N SER A 264 13.68 -6.49 3.02
CA SER A 264 13.69 -6.38 4.48
C SER A 264 12.29 -6.01 5.00
N GLU A 265 12.04 -6.04 6.31
CA GLU A 265 10.73 -5.67 6.86
C GLU A 265 10.39 -4.20 6.59
N ALA A 266 11.38 -3.30 6.67
CA ALA A 266 11.22 -1.90 6.29
C ALA A 266 10.80 -1.73 4.82
N ASP A 267 11.36 -2.55 3.93
CA ASP A 267 10.95 -2.55 2.52
C ASP A 267 9.53 -3.05 2.35
N LYS A 268 9.14 -4.14 3.02
CA LYS A 268 7.78 -4.70 2.92
C LYS A 268 6.74 -3.69 3.35
N TRP A 269 7.03 -2.91 4.39
CA TRP A 269 6.19 -1.79 4.79
C TRP A 269 6.03 -0.78 3.65
N MET A 270 7.12 -0.35 3.01
CA MET A 270 7.03 0.57 1.88
C MET A 270 6.36 -0.05 0.63
N LEU A 271 6.55 -1.35 0.39
CA LEU A 271 5.89 -2.08 -0.68
C LEU A 271 4.38 -2.18 -0.46
N SER A 272 3.90 -2.15 0.79
CA SER A 272 2.45 -2.09 1.06
C SER A 272 1.78 -0.84 0.48
N GLU A 273 2.54 0.22 0.22
CA GLU A 273 2.03 1.42 -0.46
C GLU A 273 1.72 1.18 -1.94
N LEU A 274 2.23 0.10 -2.56
CA LEU A 274 1.88 -0.29 -3.94
C LEU A 274 0.40 -0.64 -4.04
N ASP A 275 -0.14 -1.30 -3.01
CA ASP A 275 -1.55 -1.65 -2.95
C ASP A 275 -2.40 -0.37 -2.96
N ARG A 276 -1.99 0.65 -2.18
CA ARG A 276 -2.64 1.96 -2.19
C ARG A 276 -2.53 2.65 -3.54
N ILE A 277 -1.35 2.63 -4.18
CA ILE A 277 -1.15 3.20 -5.52
C ILE A 277 -2.07 2.51 -6.54
N ALA A 278 -2.18 1.18 -6.49
CA ALA A 278 -3.05 0.42 -7.39
C ALA A 278 -4.52 0.80 -7.18
N PHE A 279 -4.97 0.90 -5.91
CA PHE A 279 -6.34 1.30 -5.58
C PHE A 279 -6.68 2.73 -6.01
N ASP A 280 -5.70 3.64 -5.92
CA ASP A 280 -5.86 5.05 -6.25
C ASP A 280 -5.88 5.33 -7.76
N GLU A 281 -5.23 4.49 -8.57
CA GLU A 281 -4.96 4.80 -9.97
C GLU A 281 -5.67 3.82 -10.94
N ALA A 282 -6.24 2.71 -10.45
CA ALA A 282 -6.92 1.69 -11.26
C ALA A 282 -8.42 1.50 -10.90
N ASN A 283 -9.13 0.76 -11.74
CA ASN A 283 -10.56 0.43 -11.56
C ASN A 283 -10.76 -1.02 -11.09
N PHE A 284 -9.77 -1.86 -11.36
CA PHE A 284 -9.68 -3.24 -10.93
C PHE A 284 -8.30 -3.48 -10.33
N VAL A 285 -8.24 -4.21 -9.22
CA VAL A 285 -6.99 -4.54 -8.57
C VAL A 285 -6.98 -6.01 -8.18
N THR A 286 -5.87 -6.69 -8.42
CA THR A 286 -5.57 -7.98 -7.80
C THR A 286 -4.36 -7.81 -6.91
N LEU A 287 -4.49 -8.15 -5.63
CA LEU A 287 -3.40 -8.06 -4.66
C LEU A 287 -2.80 -9.46 -4.42
N ASN A 288 -1.82 -9.54 -3.50
CA ASN A 288 -1.14 -10.79 -3.15
C ASN A 288 -2.06 -11.88 -2.60
N ASP A 289 -3.20 -11.50 -2.05
CA ASP A 289 -4.24 -12.43 -1.60
C ASP A 289 -4.91 -13.20 -2.77
N GLY A 290 -4.66 -12.78 -4.01
CA GLY A 290 -5.20 -13.36 -5.24
C GLY A 290 -6.66 -13.01 -5.49
N PHE A 291 -7.26 -12.13 -4.69
CA PHE A 291 -8.63 -11.67 -4.90
C PHE A 291 -8.68 -10.52 -5.89
N LEU A 292 -9.72 -10.51 -6.72
CA LEU A 292 -10.05 -9.38 -7.58
C LEU A 292 -10.92 -8.38 -6.81
N TYR A 293 -10.61 -7.10 -6.96
CA TYR A 293 -11.29 -5.97 -6.37
C TYR A 293 -11.72 -5.00 -7.48
N PRO A 294 -13.01 -4.67 -7.63
CA PRO A 294 -14.14 -5.46 -7.12
C PRO A 294 -14.18 -6.85 -7.77
N SER A 295 -14.73 -7.83 -7.07
CA SER A 295 -14.95 -9.17 -7.63
C SER A 295 -16.15 -9.23 -8.57
N ASP A 296 -17.17 -8.40 -8.29
CA ASP A 296 -18.34 -8.18 -9.12
C ASP A 296 -18.69 -6.69 -9.12
N ILE A 297 -18.59 -6.07 -10.29
CA ILE A 297 -18.85 -4.64 -10.48
C ILE A 297 -20.31 -4.26 -10.26
N THR A 298 -21.25 -5.20 -10.39
CA THR A 298 -22.69 -4.92 -10.18
C THR A 298 -23.05 -4.79 -8.70
N ASN A 299 -22.17 -5.28 -7.82
CA ASN A 299 -22.30 -5.17 -6.36
C ASN A 299 -21.63 -3.91 -5.79
N LEU A 300 -21.12 -3.02 -6.64
CA LEU A 300 -20.59 -1.74 -6.20
C LEU A 300 -21.69 -0.88 -5.57
N ARG A 301 -21.33 -0.18 -4.50
CA ARG A 301 -22.19 0.74 -3.74
C ARG A 301 -21.38 1.97 -3.33
N LEU A 302 -22.07 3.07 -3.09
CA LEU A 302 -21.47 4.24 -2.44
C LEU A 302 -21.64 4.12 -0.93
N LYS A 303 -20.53 4.22 -0.19
CA LYS A 303 -20.52 4.39 1.26
C LYS A 303 -20.42 5.88 1.56
N ILE A 304 -21.42 6.41 2.25
CA ILE A 304 -21.52 7.81 2.65
C ILE A 304 -21.40 7.90 4.17
N ILE A 305 -20.39 8.62 4.64
CA ILE A 305 -20.18 8.89 6.06
C ILE A 305 -20.41 10.38 6.30
N GLU A 306 -21.42 10.71 7.09
CA GLU A 306 -21.59 12.05 7.66
C GLU A 306 -20.65 12.21 8.85
N ILE A 307 -19.97 13.35 8.95
CA ILE A 307 -19.08 13.71 10.05
C ILE A 307 -19.49 15.08 10.57
N THR A 308 -19.89 15.12 11.84
CA THR A 308 -20.28 16.36 12.53
C THR A 308 -19.38 16.59 13.75
N ASP A 309 -18.80 17.79 13.83
CA ASP A 309 -17.92 18.25 14.93
C ASP A 309 -16.78 17.27 15.28
N HIS A 310 -16.24 16.58 14.28
CA HIS A 310 -15.15 15.61 14.41
C HIS A 310 -15.43 14.41 15.33
N ALA A 311 -16.69 14.17 15.74
CA ALA A 311 -17.01 13.13 16.73
C ALA A 311 -18.28 12.32 16.43
N LYS A 312 -19.28 12.90 15.76
CA LYS A 312 -20.52 12.20 15.42
C LYS A 312 -20.44 11.72 13.99
N SER A 313 -20.59 10.42 13.79
CA SER A 313 -20.63 9.84 12.45
C SER A 313 -21.87 9.01 12.23
N ARG A 314 -22.51 9.23 11.08
CA ARG A 314 -23.59 8.39 10.58
C ARG A 314 -23.16 7.80 9.25
N ILE A 315 -23.59 6.59 8.96
CA ILE A 315 -23.24 5.89 7.73
C ILE A 315 -24.50 5.52 6.94
N ALA A 316 -24.43 5.70 5.63
CA ALA A 316 -25.43 5.22 4.68
C ALA A 316 -24.72 4.51 3.53
N TYR A 317 -25.41 3.53 2.94
CA TYR A 317 -24.97 2.85 1.72
C TYR A 317 -26.02 3.10 0.64
N SER A 318 -25.57 3.40 -0.57
CA SER A 318 -26.46 3.69 -1.70
C SER A 318 -26.12 2.86 -2.92
N GLU A 319 -27.14 2.33 -3.56
CA GLU A 319 -27.06 1.68 -4.87
C GLU A 319 -27.35 2.63 -6.03
N GLY A 320 -27.58 3.92 -5.74
CA GLY A 320 -27.90 4.91 -6.75
C GLY A 320 -29.04 4.46 -7.65
N TRP A 321 -28.88 4.63 -8.97
CA TRP A 321 -29.83 4.17 -9.98
C TRP A 321 -29.39 2.85 -10.65
N LEU A 322 -28.74 1.95 -9.89
CA LEU A 322 -28.35 0.65 -10.45
C LEU A 322 -29.55 -0.27 -10.73
N THR A 323 -30.67 -0.08 -10.05
CA THR A 323 -31.89 -0.87 -10.25
C THR A 323 -32.54 -0.68 -11.62
N ASP A 324 -32.19 0.39 -12.34
CA ASP A 324 -32.74 0.76 -13.65
C ASP A 324 -31.82 0.31 -14.81
N GLN A 325 -31.14 -0.83 -14.64
CA GLN A 325 -30.20 -1.36 -15.61
C GLN A 325 -30.89 -2.10 -16.76
N GLU A 326 -30.65 -1.65 -18.00
CA GLU A 326 -30.88 -2.46 -19.20
C GLU A 326 -29.63 -3.31 -19.49
N ASP A 327 -29.75 -4.64 -19.36
CA ASP A 327 -28.63 -5.58 -19.51
C ASP A 327 -27.86 -5.43 -20.84
N SER A 328 -28.57 -5.16 -21.95
CA SER A 328 -27.93 -4.98 -23.26
C SER A 328 -27.01 -3.75 -23.34
N VAL A 329 -27.35 -2.67 -22.62
CA VAL A 329 -26.51 -1.46 -22.58
C VAL A 329 -25.29 -1.75 -21.73
N PHE A 330 -25.47 -2.34 -20.56
CA PHE A 330 -24.36 -2.71 -19.68
C PHE A 330 -23.37 -3.66 -20.36
N ASP A 331 -23.87 -4.68 -21.06
CA ASP A 331 -23.04 -5.62 -21.82
C ASP A 331 -22.16 -4.93 -22.87
N SER A 332 -22.67 -3.87 -23.51
CA SER A 332 -21.88 -3.08 -24.46
C SER A 332 -20.74 -2.30 -23.80
N PHE A 333 -20.99 -1.71 -22.61
CA PHE A 333 -19.96 -1.04 -21.82
C PHE A 333 -18.91 -2.04 -21.31
N LEU A 334 -19.37 -3.22 -20.88
CA LEU A 334 -18.51 -4.33 -20.47
C LEU A 334 -17.62 -4.81 -21.61
N ALA A 335 -18.16 -4.97 -22.82
CA ALA A 335 -17.38 -5.32 -24.00
C ALA A 335 -16.35 -4.25 -24.38
N SER A 336 -16.67 -2.97 -24.14
CA SER A 336 -15.79 -1.84 -24.48
C SER A 336 -14.73 -1.49 -23.42
N GLY A 337 -14.74 -2.14 -22.25
CA GLY A 337 -13.82 -1.81 -21.15
C GLY A 337 -14.15 -0.47 -20.49
N ARG A 338 -15.45 -0.18 -20.30
CA ARG A 338 -15.96 1.05 -19.68
C ARG A 338 -17.06 0.78 -18.65
N ALA A 339 -17.12 -0.45 -18.15
CA ALA A 339 -18.20 -0.87 -17.27
C ALA A 339 -18.06 -0.26 -15.88
N HIS A 340 -16.83 -0.12 -15.37
CA HIS A 340 -16.64 0.54 -14.07
C HIS A 340 -17.10 2.00 -14.12
N TYR A 341 -16.67 2.74 -15.15
CA TYR A 341 -17.14 4.10 -15.38
C TYR A 341 -18.67 4.21 -15.45
N TRP A 342 -19.32 3.30 -16.19
CA TRP A 342 -20.77 3.28 -16.35
C TRP A 342 -21.49 3.05 -15.02
N ILE A 343 -21.04 2.05 -14.23
CA ILE A 343 -21.58 1.73 -12.90
C ILE A 343 -21.42 2.93 -11.96
N VAL A 344 -20.24 3.53 -11.89
CA VAL A 344 -19.98 4.69 -11.03
C VAL A 344 -20.83 5.89 -11.43
N ASN A 345 -21.07 6.09 -12.73
CA ASN A 345 -21.96 7.16 -13.20
C ASN A 345 -23.41 6.91 -12.74
N LYS A 346 -23.91 5.67 -12.79
CA LYS A 346 -25.25 5.31 -12.28
C LYS A 346 -25.35 5.45 -10.76
N LEU A 347 -24.32 5.03 -10.03
CA LEU A 347 -24.22 5.19 -8.58
C LEU A 347 -24.27 6.65 -8.16
N THR A 348 -23.50 7.50 -8.84
CA THR A 348 -23.39 8.94 -8.54
C THR A 348 -24.57 9.74 -9.09
N GLY A 349 -25.23 9.25 -10.14
CA GLY A 349 -26.37 9.86 -10.84
C GLY A 349 -27.46 10.39 -9.93
N GLY A 350 -27.84 9.59 -8.93
CA GLY A 350 -28.93 9.95 -8.02
C GLY A 350 -28.48 10.22 -6.58
N LEU A 351 -27.17 10.34 -6.36
CA LEU A 351 -26.63 10.66 -5.04
C LEU A 351 -27.03 12.09 -4.59
N ALA A 352 -27.05 13.05 -5.50
CA ALA A 352 -27.42 14.43 -5.18
C ALA A 352 -28.86 14.56 -4.68
N GLU A 353 -29.78 13.77 -5.25
CA GLU A 353 -31.18 13.71 -4.82
C GLU A 353 -31.29 13.10 -3.42
N GLY A 354 -30.62 11.97 -3.18
CA GLY A 354 -30.60 11.37 -1.85
C GLY A 354 -29.96 12.26 -0.78
N LEU A 355 -28.94 13.03 -1.13
CA LEU A 355 -28.33 14.01 -0.24
C LEU A 355 -29.21 15.25 -0.03
N ARG A 356 -30.12 15.58 -0.95
CA ARG A 356 -30.96 16.80 -0.90
C ARG A 356 -31.64 16.97 0.46
N ALA A 357 -32.28 15.91 0.96
CA ALA A 357 -32.99 15.93 2.24
C ALA A 357 -32.08 16.26 3.44
N HIS A 358 -30.77 16.00 3.31
CA HIS A 358 -29.78 16.24 4.34
C HIS A 358 -29.02 17.57 4.16
N LEU A 359 -29.01 18.13 2.95
CA LEU A 359 -28.28 19.37 2.61
C LEU A 359 -29.18 20.63 2.56
N HIS A 360 -30.48 20.50 2.25
CA HIS A 360 -31.39 21.61 1.91
C HIS A 360 -31.60 22.65 3.04
N HIS A 361 -31.25 22.32 4.29
CA HIS A 361 -31.25 23.30 5.38
C HIS A 361 -30.18 24.40 5.22
N LEU A 362 -29.20 24.19 4.34
CA LEU A 362 -28.07 25.10 4.13
C LEU A 362 -28.06 25.64 2.69
N PRO A 363 -27.75 26.94 2.49
CA PRO A 363 -27.55 27.53 1.16
C PRO A 363 -26.48 26.82 0.32
N GLU A 364 -26.70 26.75 -0.99
CA GLU A 364 -25.76 26.22 -1.99
C GLU A 364 -24.32 26.72 -1.80
N VAL A 365 -24.16 28.04 -1.62
CA VAL A 365 -22.84 28.70 -1.52
C VAL A 365 -21.97 28.17 -0.38
N SER A 366 -22.57 27.52 0.61
CA SER A 366 -21.89 26.94 1.77
C SER A 366 -21.30 25.56 1.52
N TRP A 367 -21.59 24.89 0.41
CA TRP A 367 -21.06 23.55 0.15
C TRP A 367 -19.87 23.58 -0.80
N LYS A 368 -18.84 22.81 -0.48
CA LYS A 368 -17.67 22.57 -1.33
C LYS A 368 -17.52 21.08 -1.58
N VAL A 369 -17.35 20.69 -2.83
CA VAL A 369 -17.06 19.31 -3.24
C VAL A 369 -15.59 19.23 -3.59
N ASP A 370 -14.87 18.30 -2.96
CA ASP A 370 -13.45 18.04 -3.19
C ASP A 370 -13.25 16.54 -3.49
N ALA A 371 -12.41 16.22 -4.47
CA ALA A 371 -11.98 14.85 -4.78
C ALA A 371 -10.57 14.63 -4.25
N ASN A 372 -10.37 13.71 -3.30
CA ASN A 372 -9.05 13.44 -2.71
C ASN A 372 -8.95 12.00 -2.19
N ASN A 373 -7.79 11.35 -2.36
CA ASN A 373 -7.39 10.11 -1.66
C ASN A 373 -8.48 9.01 -1.62
N GLY A 374 -8.94 8.52 -2.77
CA GLY A 374 -9.91 7.42 -2.83
C GLY A 374 -11.36 7.80 -2.48
N ARG A 375 -11.65 9.08 -2.24
CA ARG A 375 -12.96 9.56 -1.81
C ARG A 375 -13.33 10.94 -2.36
N ILE A 376 -14.63 11.24 -2.28
CA ILE A 376 -15.19 12.56 -2.49
C ILE A 376 -15.64 13.12 -1.14
N THR A 377 -15.27 14.36 -0.84
CA THR A 377 -15.66 15.04 0.39
C THR A 377 -16.56 16.23 0.06
N LEU A 378 -17.74 16.27 0.66
CA LEU A 378 -18.60 17.46 0.67
C LEU A 378 -18.44 18.15 2.00
N THR A 379 -17.93 19.37 2.01
CA THR A 379 -17.70 20.14 3.26
C THR A 379 -18.62 21.34 3.30
N CYS A 380 -19.28 21.55 4.44
CA CYS A 380 -20.02 22.77 4.71
C CYS A 380 -19.08 23.86 5.24
N ASP A 381 -18.83 24.88 4.43
CA ASP A 381 -18.26 26.15 4.83
C ASP A 381 -19.31 27.03 5.53
N SER A 382 -19.43 26.84 6.84
CA SER A 382 -20.34 27.59 7.71
C SER A 382 -19.94 29.06 7.88
N TRP A 383 -18.71 29.46 7.48
CA TRP A 383 -18.26 30.86 7.56
C TRP A 383 -18.88 31.75 6.48
N LYS A 384 -19.41 31.15 5.41
CA LYS A 384 -20.20 31.87 4.40
C LYS A 384 -21.62 32.22 4.88
N LEU A 385 -22.03 31.73 6.05
CA LEU A 385 -23.31 32.05 6.68
C LEU A 385 -23.19 33.23 7.64
N SER A 386 -24.29 33.95 7.86
CA SER A 386 -24.33 34.98 8.90
C SER A 386 -24.13 34.35 10.29
N ALA A 387 -23.57 35.13 11.23
CA ALA A 387 -23.31 34.66 12.59
C ALA A 387 -24.58 34.09 13.27
N GLU A 388 -25.75 34.70 13.04
CA GLU A 388 -27.04 34.24 13.55
C GLU A 388 -27.50 32.90 12.96
N LYS A 389 -27.30 32.70 11.64
CA LYS A 389 -27.64 31.42 10.98
C LYS A 389 -26.71 30.32 11.46
N ARG A 390 -25.41 30.61 11.56
CA ARG A 390 -24.40 29.67 12.07
C ARG A 390 -24.68 29.23 13.50
N ALA A 391 -25.09 30.15 14.38
CA ALA A 391 -25.43 29.83 15.77
C ALA A 391 -26.63 28.87 15.90
N LYS A 392 -27.51 28.81 14.88
CA LYS A 392 -28.70 27.94 14.87
C LYS A 392 -28.44 26.54 14.32
N LEU A 393 -27.27 26.27 13.74
CA LEU A 393 -26.96 24.97 13.12
C LEU A 393 -26.73 23.85 14.13
N GLY A 394 -26.32 24.19 15.36
CA GLY A 394 -26.02 23.19 16.40
C GLY A 394 -24.75 22.36 16.14
N PHE A 395 -23.96 22.73 15.12
CA PHE A 395 -22.65 22.19 14.82
C PHE A 395 -21.71 23.31 14.33
N TYR A 396 -20.40 23.07 14.47
CA TYR A 396 -19.33 23.92 13.95
C TYR A 396 -18.81 23.41 12.60
N ASN A 397 -18.74 22.08 12.43
CA ASN A 397 -18.27 21.44 11.21
C ASN A 397 -19.22 20.31 10.78
N LEU A 398 -19.52 20.26 9.48
CA LEU A 398 -20.30 19.20 8.85
C LEU A 398 -19.65 18.83 7.52
N SER A 399 -19.34 17.55 7.34
CA SER A 399 -18.87 17.02 6.08
C SER A 399 -19.45 15.64 5.77
N TYR A 400 -19.49 15.29 4.49
CA TYR A 400 -19.82 13.96 4.02
C TYR A 400 -18.63 13.39 3.26
N THR A 401 -18.21 12.19 3.61
CA THR A 401 -17.21 11.42 2.88
C THR A 401 -17.90 10.34 2.08
N ILE A 402 -17.63 10.27 0.78
CA ILE A 402 -18.17 9.28 -0.14
C ILE A 402 -17.02 8.43 -0.67
N SER A 403 -17.15 7.13 -0.55
CA SER A 403 -16.17 6.14 -1.04
C SER A 403 -16.88 5.00 -1.76
N LEU A 404 -16.14 4.28 -2.59
CA LEU A 404 -16.66 3.14 -3.33
C LEU A 404 -16.42 1.84 -2.53
N VAL A 405 -17.46 1.03 -2.39
CA VAL A 405 -17.39 -0.26 -1.72
C VAL A 405 -18.08 -1.34 -2.56
N GLU A 406 -17.74 -2.59 -2.33
CA GLU A 406 -18.40 -3.76 -2.90
C GLU A 406 -19.22 -4.46 -1.80
N LEU A 407 -20.48 -4.77 -2.10
CA LEU A 407 -21.32 -5.62 -1.26
C LEU A 407 -20.94 -7.09 -1.47
N MET A 408 -20.45 -7.72 -0.42
CA MET A 408 -20.05 -9.13 -0.43
C MET A 408 -21.25 -10.06 -0.23
N PRO A 409 -21.18 -11.33 -0.65
CA PRO A 409 -22.29 -12.30 -0.51
C PRO A 409 -22.75 -12.55 0.94
N ASP A 410 -21.91 -12.29 1.93
CA ASP A 410 -22.23 -12.40 3.35
C ASP A 410 -22.93 -11.15 3.93
N GLY A 411 -23.19 -10.14 3.08
CA GLY A 411 -23.80 -8.87 3.44
C GLY A 411 -22.80 -7.84 4.00
N SER A 412 -21.52 -8.18 4.11
CA SER A 412 -20.47 -7.23 4.50
C SER A 412 -20.06 -6.32 3.33
N TYR A 413 -19.44 -5.19 3.65
CA TYR A 413 -18.90 -4.27 2.65
C TYR A 413 -17.38 -4.30 2.66
N ARG A 414 -16.79 -4.32 1.46
CA ARG A 414 -15.34 -4.28 1.24
C ARG A 414 -14.96 -3.06 0.44
N ALA A 415 -13.80 -2.46 0.71
CA ALA A 415 -13.31 -1.34 -0.10
C ALA A 415 -13.12 -1.77 -1.57
N ALA A 416 -13.49 -0.89 -2.50
CA ALA A 416 -13.31 -1.11 -3.93
C ALA A 416 -12.42 -0.01 -4.55
N PRO A 417 -11.57 -0.35 -5.51
CA PRO A 417 -10.72 0.63 -6.19
C PRO A 417 -11.55 1.65 -6.98
N TRP A 418 -11.14 2.90 -6.89
CA TRP A 418 -11.76 4.02 -7.59
C TRP A 418 -10.64 4.96 -8.04
N SER A 419 -10.31 4.88 -9.33
CA SER A 419 -9.23 5.69 -9.89
C SER A 419 -9.45 7.18 -9.64
N LYS A 420 -8.37 7.93 -9.39
CA LYS A 420 -8.42 9.39 -9.16
C LYS A 420 -9.16 10.14 -10.25
N LYS A 421 -8.91 9.79 -11.52
CA LYS A 421 -9.66 10.33 -12.67
C LYS A 421 -11.16 10.07 -12.53
N GLY A 422 -11.55 8.84 -12.20
CA GLY A 422 -12.95 8.48 -11.98
C GLY A 422 -13.59 9.21 -10.79
N ILE A 423 -12.83 9.46 -9.71
CA ILE A 423 -13.29 10.24 -8.55
C ILE A 423 -13.50 11.71 -8.95
N GLU A 424 -12.57 12.30 -9.69
CA GLU A 424 -12.67 13.67 -10.20
C GLU A 424 -13.89 13.84 -11.11
N ASP A 425 -14.09 12.91 -12.05
CA ASP A 425 -15.26 12.91 -12.95
C ASP A 425 -16.58 12.80 -12.17
N ALA A 426 -16.61 11.93 -11.16
CA ALA A 426 -17.77 11.79 -10.28
C ALA A 426 -18.02 13.02 -9.41
N ALA A 427 -16.98 13.64 -8.85
CA ALA A 427 -17.10 14.86 -8.06
C ALA A 427 -17.64 16.01 -8.93
N ASN A 428 -17.18 16.12 -10.18
CA ASN A 428 -17.71 17.06 -11.16
C ASN A 428 -19.18 16.77 -11.52
N ASN A 429 -19.57 15.50 -11.61
CA ASN A 429 -20.97 15.11 -11.82
C ASN A 429 -21.85 15.50 -10.63
N ILE A 430 -21.46 15.13 -9.41
CA ILE A 430 -22.16 15.46 -8.16
C ILE A 430 -22.30 16.97 -8.01
N THR A 431 -21.25 17.74 -8.29
CA THR A 431 -21.30 19.21 -8.23
C THR A 431 -22.36 19.77 -9.18
N ARG A 432 -22.39 19.30 -10.44
CA ARG A 432 -23.40 19.73 -11.43
C ARG A 432 -24.82 19.35 -11.01
N GLN A 433 -25.01 18.14 -10.49
CA GLN A 433 -26.32 17.68 -10.03
C GLN A 433 -26.80 18.48 -8.82
N LEU A 434 -25.95 18.74 -7.83
CA LEU A 434 -26.30 19.56 -6.68
C LEU A 434 -26.72 20.98 -7.10
N GLN A 435 -25.99 21.59 -8.04
CA GLN A 435 -26.38 22.89 -8.62
C GLN A 435 -27.78 22.82 -9.27
N GLY A 436 -28.06 21.78 -10.05
CA GLY A 436 -29.38 21.56 -10.66
C GLY A 436 -30.49 21.35 -9.63
N VAL A 437 -30.22 20.53 -8.61
CA VAL A 437 -31.14 20.25 -7.49
C VAL A 437 -31.45 21.53 -6.72
N TRP A 438 -30.45 22.35 -6.41
CA TRP A 438 -30.61 23.63 -5.70
C TRP A 438 -31.33 24.69 -6.54
N ALA A 439 -31.13 24.69 -7.87
CA ALA A 439 -31.83 25.59 -8.79
C ALA A 439 -33.30 25.18 -9.03
N SER A 440 -33.65 23.91 -8.78
CA SER A 440 -35.01 23.40 -8.96
C SER A 440 -35.91 23.69 -7.74
N GLU A 441 -36.80 24.68 -7.86
CA GLU A 441 -37.89 24.90 -6.88
C GLU A 441 -39.00 23.83 -6.99
N TYR A 442 -39.06 23.10 -8.12
CA TYR A 442 -40.06 22.06 -8.39
C TYR A 442 -39.40 20.89 -9.10
N PHE A 443 -39.17 19.80 -8.39
CA PHE A 443 -39.17 18.43 -8.93
C PHE A 443 -39.50 17.49 -7.76
N ALA A 444 -40.75 17.02 -7.75
CA ALA A 444 -41.20 15.90 -6.95
C ALA A 444 -41.99 15.01 -7.91
N SER A 445 -41.26 14.12 -8.60
CA SER A 445 -41.84 12.83 -8.93
C SER A 445 -41.55 11.96 -7.70
N ASP A 446 -42.60 11.50 -7.02
CA ASP A 446 -42.48 10.63 -5.84
C ASP A 446 -42.05 9.20 -6.23
N ASP A 447 -41.98 8.88 -7.52
CA ASP A 447 -41.81 7.50 -8.00
C ASP A 447 -40.34 7.07 -8.22
N GLU A 448 -39.35 7.97 -8.17
CA GLU A 448 -37.93 7.65 -8.48
C GLU A 448 -36.89 8.27 -7.51
N GLN A 449 -37.27 8.57 -6.26
CA GLN A 449 -36.32 9.20 -5.30
C GLN A 449 -35.42 8.18 -4.60
N ILE A 450 -34.10 8.34 -4.74
CA ILE A 450 -33.14 7.65 -3.88
C ILE A 450 -33.22 8.21 -2.46
N THR A 451 -33.48 7.34 -1.48
CA THR A 451 -33.48 7.70 -0.07
C THR A 451 -32.20 7.19 0.60
N LEU A 452 -31.47 8.08 1.30
CA LEU A 452 -30.30 7.68 2.08
C LEU A 452 -30.70 7.31 3.52
N HIS A 453 -30.54 6.04 3.87
CA HIS A 453 -30.83 5.53 5.20
C HIS A 453 -29.58 5.62 6.10
N PHE A 454 -29.44 6.73 6.83
CA PHE A 454 -28.33 6.93 7.77
C PHE A 454 -28.54 6.19 9.09
N GLN A 455 -27.51 5.44 9.49
CA GLN A 455 -27.42 4.74 10.78
C GLN A 455 -26.34 5.39 11.64
N GLU A 456 -26.57 5.52 12.96
CA GLU A 456 -25.56 6.06 13.88
C GLU A 456 -24.40 5.09 14.07
N ILE A 457 -23.17 5.61 14.01
CA ILE A 457 -21.97 4.84 14.32
C ILE A 457 -21.71 4.97 15.83
N THR A 458 -22.32 4.08 16.63
CA THR A 458 -21.88 3.85 18.01
C THR A 458 -20.57 3.05 17.98
N ARG A 459 -19.49 3.60 18.54
CA ARG A 459 -18.10 3.08 18.48
C ARG A 459 -17.95 1.55 18.44
N LEU A 460 -17.02 1.16 17.55
CA LEU A 460 -16.26 -0.11 17.41
C LEU A 460 -16.94 -1.27 16.66
N GLY A 461 -16.68 -1.31 15.36
CA GLY A 461 -16.98 -2.45 14.50
C GLY A 461 -16.54 -2.30 13.04
N GLU A 462 -15.58 -1.42 12.74
CA GLU A 462 -14.87 -1.46 11.46
C GLU A 462 -13.39 -1.44 11.80
N THR A 463 -12.73 -2.58 11.64
CA THR A 463 -11.31 -2.60 11.27
C THR A 463 -11.21 -1.82 9.95
N VAL A 464 -11.06 -0.51 10.07
CA VAL A 464 -10.50 0.30 9.00
C VAL A 464 -9.08 -0.22 8.88
N VAL A 465 -8.81 -1.01 7.84
CA VAL A 465 -7.46 -1.05 7.29
C VAL A 465 -7.29 0.31 6.64
N ASP A 466 -7.02 1.30 7.48
CA ASP A 466 -6.71 2.66 7.08
C ASP A 466 -5.26 2.57 6.62
N LEU A 467 -5.04 2.39 5.31
CA LEU A 467 -3.71 2.44 4.68
C LEU A 467 -3.08 3.85 4.74
N THR A 468 -3.48 4.65 5.73
CA THR A 468 -3.01 6.01 5.98
C THR A 468 -2.56 6.25 7.42
N ASN A 469 -2.61 5.27 8.32
CA ASN A 469 -2.11 5.43 9.69
C ASN A 469 -1.42 4.16 10.22
N SER A 470 -0.16 3.94 9.81
CA SER A 470 0.80 3.16 10.58
C SER A 470 1.87 4.11 11.14
N SER A 471 1.48 4.92 12.11
CA SER A 471 2.41 5.63 12.99
C SER A 471 2.00 5.32 14.43
N SER A 472 2.47 4.20 14.94
CA SER A 472 2.50 3.95 16.38
C SER A 472 3.63 4.80 16.98
N LEU A 473 3.27 6.00 17.43
CA LEU A 473 3.97 6.66 18.53
C LEU A 473 3.52 5.93 19.81
N GLU A 474 4.31 4.95 20.24
CA GLU A 474 4.34 4.57 21.66
C GLU A 474 5.33 5.53 22.34
N GLU A 475 4.77 6.41 23.17
CA GLU A 475 5.53 7.14 24.19
C GLU A 475 6.08 6.15 25.22
N LEU A 476 7.40 6.25 25.43
CA LEU A 476 8.00 6.13 26.76
C LEU A 476 7.72 7.40 27.56
#